data_AF-A0A416PBH1-F1
#
_entry.id   AF-A0A416PBH1-F1
#
_cell.length_a   1.000
_cell.length_b   1.000
_cell.length_c   1.000
_cell.angle_alpha   90.00
_cell.angle_beta   90.00
_cell.angle_gamma   90.00
#
_symmetry.space_group_name_H-M   'P 1'
#
loop_
_entity.id
_entity.type
_entity.pdbx_description
1 polymer ?
#
loop_
_entity_poly.entity_id
_entity_poly.type
_entity_poly.pdbx_seq_one_letter_code
_entity_poly.pdbx_strand_id
1 'polypeptide(L)'
;MKEIQTQRINTYLDALRAYPPEWEALITEKERYTFGELIEAAERVRKHPKEIEEKQGKRHIHWIQEPTIAHQLIQFLAYGDGNTVPVIAPSDVKISDELRDVTPPEGAYMGVMTSGTSGRQKVLFRSFESWHDFFKLQNKIFKMGEGSITFMQGSLAFTGNLNLYMAQLASGGSVVAADSFDPRLWKRMIEAEQATCVYLIPVKLRALRRIYEREQAVNYRIISFVSGSQSMGGAEAVQFKKAFPEAEITLYYGASELNYITYIRGSEMKEDTTLVGRAFPEVDVWIENDHFHVKTRYGILGIGNDAVIGDCGHTDAEGLFYFDGRDDDICNINGRKVSSSGSKKRCGHFREWQRRQ
;
A
#
# COMPACT_ATOMS: atom_id res chain seq x y z
N MET A 1 -15.77 2.15 -39.09
CA MET A 1 -15.04 1.85 -37.83
C MET A 1 -14.37 3.15 -37.41
N LYS A 2 -14.80 3.74 -36.28
CA LYS A 2 -14.08 4.90 -35.72
C LYS A 2 -12.77 4.36 -35.14
N GLU A 3 -11.65 4.87 -35.62
CA GLU A 3 -10.34 4.67 -34.98
C GLU A 3 -10.47 5.11 -33.52
N ILE A 4 -10.39 4.16 -32.60
CA ILE A 4 -10.21 4.46 -31.19
C ILE A 4 -8.78 4.98 -31.09
N GLN A 5 -8.61 6.30 -31.10
CA GLN A 5 -7.37 6.91 -30.65
C GLN A 5 -7.12 6.36 -29.24
N THR A 6 -6.12 5.50 -29.09
CA THR A 6 -5.68 5.03 -27.79
C THR A 6 -5.11 6.26 -27.08
N GLN A 7 -5.93 6.87 -26.23
CA GLN A 7 -5.57 8.08 -25.52
C GLN A 7 -4.33 7.77 -24.67
N ARG A 8 -3.26 8.54 -24.83
CA ARG A 8 -2.01 8.31 -24.09
C ARG A 8 -2.25 8.65 -22.62
N ILE A 9 -2.19 7.65 -21.75
CA ILE A 9 -2.34 7.81 -20.31
C ILE A 9 -1.03 8.35 -19.74
N ASN A 10 -1.01 9.61 -19.29
CA ASN A 10 0.16 10.22 -18.64
C ASN A 10 -0.12 10.73 -17.22
N THR A 11 -1.39 10.67 -16.78
CA THR A 11 -1.83 11.09 -15.46
C THR A 11 -2.84 10.08 -14.91
N TYR A 12 -3.06 10.11 -13.59
CA TYR A 12 -4.14 9.30 -13.01
C TYR A 12 -5.53 9.77 -13.47
N LEU A 13 -5.74 11.06 -13.74
CA LEU A 13 -7.00 11.52 -14.33
C LEU A 13 -7.21 10.94 -15.73
N ASP A 14 -6.17 10.84 -16.56
CA ASP A 14 -6.29 10.18 -17.87
C ASP A 14 -6.60 8.69 -17.72
N ALA A 15 -6.01 8.02 -16.73
CA ALA A 15 -6.32 6.63 -16.43
C ALA A 15 -7.79 6.46 -16.02
N LEU A 16 -8.32 7.36 -15.19
CA LEU A 16 -9.72 7.34 -14.76
C LEU A 16 -10.68 7.64 -15.94
N ARG A 17 -10.32 8.55 -16.85
CA ARG A 17 -11.12 8.88 -18.05
C ARG A 17 -11.24 7.73 -19.05
N ALA A 18 -10.43 6.69 -18.93
CA ALA A 18 -10.51 5.50 -19.78
C ALA A 18 -11.76 4.65 -19.51
N TYR A 19 -12.46 4.90 -18.40
CA TYR A 19 -13.64 4.13 -17.97
C TYR A 19 -14.93 4.94 -18.06
N PRO A 20 -16.11 4.29 -18.16
CA PRO A 20 -17.39 4.98 -18.25
C PRO A 20 -17.64 5.90 -17.04
N PRO A 21 -18.03 7.16 -17.27
CA PRO A 21 -18.15 8.16 -16.20
C PRO A 21 -19.23 7.82 -15.16
N GLU A 22 -20.22 7.01 -15.50
CA GLU A 22 -21.33 6.61 -14.63
C GLU A 22 -21.00 5.43 -13.70
N TRP A 23 -19.86 4.76 -13.88
CA TRP A 23 -19.47 3.65 -13.01
C TRP A 23 -19.06 4.15 -11.63
N GLU A 24 -19.43 3.42 -10.58
CA GLU A 24 -19.02 3.75 -9.20
C GLU A 24 -17.49 3.60 -9.07
N ALA A 25 -16.83 4.68 -8.61
CA ALA A 25 -15.39 4.71 -8.42
C ALA A 25 -15.02 4.62 -6.93
N LEU A 26 -15.63 5.46 -6.10
CA LEU A 26 -15.33 5.57 -4.68
C LEU A 26 -16.61 5.61 -3.86
N ILE A 27 -16.70 4.71 -2.88
CA ILE A 27 -17.79 4.62 -1.92
C ILE A 27 -17.19 4.75 -0.53
N THR A 28 -17.57 5.80 0.21
CA THR A 28 -17.22 5.96 1.62
C THR A 28 -18.44 5.81 2.52
N GLU A 29 -18.25 6.00 3.81
CA GLU A 29 -19.32 5.98 4.81
C GLU A 29 -20.36 7.09 4.58
N LYS A 30 -19.96 8.19 3.93
CA LYS A 30 -20.74 9.43 3.81
C LYS A 30 -20.93 9.90 2.37
N GLU A 31 -20.05 9.50 1.47
CA GLU A 31 -19.95 10.06 0.13
C GLU A 31 -19.83 8.93 -0.90
N ARG A 32 -20.40 9.14 -2.08
CA ARG A 32 -20.24 8.27 -3.24
C ARG A 32 -19.86 9.11 -4.43
N TYR A 33 -18.94 8.60 -5.22
CA TYR A 33 -18.51 9.21 -6.47
C TYR A 33 -18.44 8.15 -7.55
N THR A 34 -19.08 8.45 -8.66
CA THR A 34 -18.78 7.83 -9.95
C THR A 34 -17.42 8.31 -10.47
N PHE A 35 -16.87 7.64 -11.50
CA PHE A 35 -15.63 8.09 -12.14
C PHE A 35 -15.77 9.53 -12.66
N GLY A 36 -16.89 9.87 -13.29
CA GLY A 36 -17.17 11.22 -13.80
C GLY A 36 -17.20 12.26 -12.68
N GLU A 37 -17.92 11.99 -11.60
CA GLU A 37 -18.01 12.92 -10.46
C GLU A 37 -16.67 13.12 -9.76
N LEU A 38 -15.86 12.06 -9.64
CA LEU A 38 -14.52 12.12 -9.05
C LEU A 38 -13.57 12.96 -9.91
N ILE A 39 -13.61 12.78 -11.24
CA ILE A 39 -12.85 13.60 -12.20
C ILE A 39 -13.29 15.06 -12.14
N GLU A 40 -14.60 15.33 -12.16
CA GLU A 40 -15.14 16.69 -12.07
C GLU A 40 -14.75 17.38 -10.76
N ALA A 41 -14.78 16.66 -9.64
CA ALA A 41 -14.36 17.19 -8.35
C ALA A 41 -12.87 17.61 -8.37
N ALA A 42 -11.99 16.76 -8.90
CA ALA A 42 -10.57 17.06 -9.05
C ALA A 42 -10.32 18.24 -10.02
N GLU A 43 -11.07 18.33 -11.11
CA GLU A 43 -10.97 19.46 -12.05
C GLU A 43 -11.46 20.78 -11.46
N ARG A 44 -12.50 20.75 -10.61
CA ARG A 44 -12.97 21.94 -9.88
C ARG A 44 -11.88 22.48 -8.96
N VAL A 45 -11.16 21.60 -8.25
CA VAL A 45 -10.02 21.98 -7.43
C VAL A 45 -8.95 22.68 -8.27
N ARG A 46 -8.55 22.13 -9.42
CA ARG A 46 -7.54 22.71 -10.32
C ARG A 46 -7.85 24.12 -10.85
N LYS A 47 -9.14 24.41 -11.02
CA LYS A 47 -9.65 25.68 -11.57
C LYS A 47 -9.88 26.72 -10.47
N HIS A 48 -9.63 26.38 -9.20
CA HIS A 48 -9.83 27.30 -8.09
C HIS A 48 -8.81 28.46 -8.16
N PRO A 49 -9.21 29.73 -8.01
CA PRO A 49 -8.33 30.89 -8.21
C PRO A 49 -7.01 30.85 -7.41
N LYS A 50 -7.06 30.40 -6.15
CA LYS A 50 -5.87 30.21 -5.31
C LYS A 50 -4.82 29.27 -5.94
N GLU A 51 -5.28 28.18 -6.55
CA GLU A 51 -4.40 27.20 -7.22
C GLU A 51 -3.84 27.73 -8.54
N ILE A 52 -4.53 28.66 -9.18
CA ILE A 52 -4.07 29.30 -10.43
C ILE A 52 -2.94 30.29 -10.13
N GLU A 53 -3.02 31.03 -9.03
CA GLU A 53 -1.98 31.96 -8.59
C GLU A 53 -0.69 31.23 -8.18
N GLU A 54 -0.79 30.06 -7.54
CA GLU A 54 0.36 29.23 -7.12
C GLU A 54 1.14 28.59 -8.29
N LYS A 55 0.55 28.54 -9.49
CA LYS A 55 1.16 27.93 -10.70
C LYS A 55 2.26 28.77 -11.36
N GLN A 56 2.52 30.01 -10.92
CA GLN A 56 3.50 30.92 -11.55
C GLN A 56 4.93 30.83 -10.96
N GLY A 57 5.43 29.63 -10.66
CA GLY A 57 6.71 29.46 -9.97
C GLY A 57 7.47 28.15 -10.22
N LYS A 58 8.55 27.98 -9.44
CA LYS A 58 9.36 26.76 -9.35
C LYS A 58 8.49 25.57 -8.90
N ARG A 59 8.93 24.33 -9.21
CA ARG A 59 8.26 23.11 -8.71
C ARG A 59 8.13 23.16 -7.19
N HIS A 60 6.98 22.79 -6.65
CA HIS A 60 6.70 22.80 -5.22
C HIS A 60 5.79 21.65 -4.81
N ILE A 61 5.77 21.37 -3.51
CA ILE A 61 4.87 20.38 -2.91
C ILE A 61 3.52 21.03 -2.61
N HIS A 62 2.43 20.37 -3.00
CA HIS A 62 1.09 20.67 -2.47
C HIS A 62 0.77 19.68 -1.35
N TRP A 63 0.69 20.19 -0.11
CA TRP A 63 0.44 19.40 1.08
C TRP A 63 -1.05 19.16 1.26
N ILE A 64 -1.45 17.89 1.26
CA ILE A 64 -2.85 17.47 1.43
C ILE A 64 -3.03 16.97 2.86
N GLN A 65 -3.81 17.71 3.66
CA GLN A 65 -4.16 17.36 5.05
C GLN A 65 -5.67 17.27 5.28
N GLU A 66 -6.42 16.94 4.22
CA GLU A 66 -7.87 16.76 4.27
C GLU A 66 -8.28 15.65 5.27
N PRO A 67 -9.41 15.80 5.98
CA PRO A 67 -9.78 14.89 7.07
C PRO A 67 -10.38 13.55 6.61
N THR A 68 -10.78 13.45 5.34
CA THR A 68 -11.45 12.25 4.80
C THR A 68 -10.68 11.70 3.60
N ILE A 69 -10.78 10.38 3.40
CA ILE A 69 -10.20 9.67 2.26
C ILE A 69 -10.68 10.24 0.94
N ALA A 70 -11.98 10.56 0.82
CA ALA A 70 -12.53 11.13 -0.41
C ALA A 70 -11.88 12.46 -0.78
N HIS A 71 -11.81 13.40 0.16
CA HIS A 71 -11.21 14.71 -0.08
C HIS A 71 -9.70 14.61 -0.31
N GLN A 72 -9.00 13.71 0.40
CA GLN A 72 -7.59 13.43 0.13
C GLN A 72 -7.36 12.92 -1.30
N LEU A 73 -8.19 12.00 -1.80
CA LEU A 73 -8.08 11.49 -3.18
C LEU A 73 -8.43 12.55 -4.22
N ILE A 74 -9.47 13.35 -3.99
CA ILE A 74 -9.86 14.44 -4.89
C ILE A 74 -8.71 15.44 -5.05
N GLN A 75 -8.10 15.88 -3.94
CA GLN A 75 -6.92 16.75 -3.97
C GLN A 75 -5.75 16.04 -4.66
N PHE A 76 -5.48 14.77 -4.33
CA PHE A 76 -4.37 14.03 -4.92
C PHE A 76 -4.50 13.89 -6.45
N LEU A 77 -5.71 13.63 -6.96
CA LEU A 77 -6.01 13.57 -8.39
C LEU A 77 -5.94 14.95 -9.06
N ALA A 78 -6.26 16.00 -8.31
CA ALA A 78 -6.20 17.38 -8.80
C ALA A 78 -4.76 17.83 -9.10
N TYR A 79 -3.73 17.20 -8.54
CA TYR A 79 -2.34 17.57 -8.78
C TYR A 79 -1.52 16.39 -9.32
N GLY A 80 -0.40 16.67 -9.98
CA GLY A 80 0.47 15.64 -10.55
C GLY A 80 0.90 15.91 -12.00
N ASP A 81 0.14 16.72 -12.74
CA ASP A 81 0.56 17.24 -14.04
C ASP A 81 1.14 18.67 -13.90
N GLY A 82 2.48 18.74 -13.84
CA GLY A 82 3.21 20.01 -13.94
C GLY A 82 4.13 20.30 -12.75
N ASN A 83 4.08 21.55 -12.26
CA ASN A 83 4.99 22.06 -11.23
C ASN A 83 4.52 21.76 -9.80
N THR A 84 3.27 21.34 -9.62
CA THR A 84 2.68 21.07 -8.31
C THR A 84 2.64 19.57 -8.03
N VAL A 85 3.39 19.13 -7.02
CA VAL A 85 3.54 17.71 -6.67
C VAL A 85 2.75 17.41 -5.40
N PRO A 86 1.66 16.60 -5.45
CA PRO A 86 0.87 16.29 -4.27
C PRO A 86 1.63 15.39 -3.29
N VAL A 87 1.49 15.71 -2.00
CA VAL A 87 1.94 14.87 -0.88
C VAL A 87 0.84 14.83 0.17
N ILE A 88 0.33 13.63 0.44
CA ILE A 88 -0.65 13.43 1.53
C ILE A 88 0.10 13.29 2.85
N ALA A 89 -0.29 14.11 3.81
CA ALA A 89 0.19 14.05 5.18
C ALA A 89 -0.98 13.79 6.14
N PRO A 90 -0.76 13.09 7.26
CA PRO A 90 -1.78 12.98 8.29
C PRO A 90 -2.25 14.36 8.76
N SER A 91 -3.54 14.52 9.00
CA SER A 91 -4.15 15.82 9.37
C SER A 91 -3.68 16.34 10.72
N ASP A 92 -3.20 15.46 11.59
CA ASP A 92 -2.67 15.75 12.92
C ASP A 92 -1.15 15.99 12.95
N VAL A 93 -0.46 15.80 11.82
CA VAL A 93 0.98 16.02 11.71
C VAL A 93 1.27 17.47 11.32
N LYS A 94 2.07 18.15 12.12
CA LYS A 94 2.61 19.46 11.74
C LYS A 94 3.74 19.28 10.72
N ILE A 95 3.57 19.87 9.53
CA ILE A 95 4.64 19.94 8.52
C ILE A 95 5.71 20.94 8.98
N SER A 96 6.96 20.51 9.08
CA SER A 96 8.08 21.37 9.45
C SER A 96 8.45 22.33 8.32
N ASP A 97 9.08 23.46 8.66
CA ASP A 97 9.55 24.42 7.66
C ASP A 97 10.60 23.79 6.72
N GLU A 98 11.47 22.92 7.26
CA GLU A 98 12.42 22.12 6.45
C GLU A 98 11.72 21.30 5.35
N LEU A 99 10.54 20.74 5.64
CA LEU A 99 9.76 19.99 4.65
C LEU A 99 9.05 20.90 3.65
N ARG A 100 8.64 22.10 4.07
CA ARG A 100 8.02 23.10 3.19
C ARG A 100 8.99 23.68 2.17
N ASP A 101 10.26 23.74 2.52
CA ASP A 101 11.32 24.24 1.64
C ASP A 101 11.83 23.19 0.63
N VAL A 102 11.36 21.93 0.73
CA VAL A 102 11.73 20.88 -0.22
C VAL A 102 11.18 21.20 -1.60
N THR A 103 12.09 21.38 -2.56
CA THR A 103 11.77 21.48 -3.98
C THR A 103 11.71 20.07 -4.59
N PRO A 104 10.57 19.62 -5.17
CA PRO A 104 10.50 18.33 -5.84
C PRO A 104 11.50 18.23 -7.01
N PRO A 105 12.22 17.09 -7.15
CA PRO A 105 13.15 16.89 -8.26
C PRO A 105 12.41 16.82 -9.60
N GLU A 106 13.10 16.98 -10.72
CA GLU A 106 12.54 16.76 -12.06
C GLU A 106 11.96 15.35 -12.20
N GLY A 107 10.86 15.19 -12.94
CA GLY A 107 10.15 13.92 -13.10
C GLY A 107 9.25 13.51 -11.92
N ALA A 108 9.30 14.19 -10.77
CA ALA A 108 8.39 13.91 -9.65
C ALA A 108 6.93 14.16 -10.03
N TYR A 109 6.09 13.14 -9.95
CA TYR A 109 4.65 13.22 -10.14
C TYR A 109 3.91 13.32 -8.80
N MET A 110 4.43 12.63 -7.77
CA MET A 110 3.88 12.62 -6.41
C MET A 110 5.00 12.45 -5.39
N GLY A 111 4.71 12.76 -4.12
CA GLY A 111 5.58 12.39 -3.02
C GLY A 111 4.82 11.65 -1.90
N VAL A 112 5.56 10.81 -1.18
CA VAL A 112 5.05 10.06 -0.01
C VAL A 112 5.91 10.38 1.21
N MET A 113 5.25 10.64 2.34
CA MET A 113 5.95 10.86 3.60
C MET A 113 6.42 9.54 4.21
N THR A 114 7.63 9.56 4.76
CA THR A 114 8.14 8.48 5.61
C THR A 114 8.61 9.06 6.94
N SER A 115 8.44 8.30 8.02
CA SER A 115 8.85 8.73 9.37
C SER A 115 10.37 8.72 9.57
N GLY A 116 11.13 8.08 8.68
CA GLY A 116 12.57 7.90 8.78
C GLY A 116 13.00 7.08 10.01
N THR A 117 14.06 6.29 9.91
CA THR A 117 14.64 5.59 11.07
C THR A 117 15.26 6.56 12.08
N SER A 118 15.68 7.74 11.63
CA SER A 118 16.22 8.82 12.47
C SER A 118 15.14 9.68 13.16
N GLY A 119 13.86 9.34 13.03
CA GLY A 119 12.72 10.13 13.56
C GLY A 119 12.45 11.45 12.84
N ARG A 120 13.24 11.79 11.80
CA ARG A 120 12.99 12.95 10.93
C ARG A 120 12.15 12.51 9.74
N GLN A 121 11.04 13.20 9.55
CA GLN A 121 10.16 13.00 8.40
C GLN A 121 10.88 13.36 7.11
N LYS A 122 10.70 12.54 6.08
CA LYS A 122 11.23 12.78 4.73
C LYS A 122 10.12 12.60 3.70
N VAL A 123 10.25 13.27 2.56
CA VAL A 123 9.40 13.05 1.39
C VAL A 123 10.20 12.26 0.38
N LEU A 124 9.65 11.13 -0.05
CA LEU A 124 10.17 10.35 -1.16
C LEU A 124 9.37 10.66 -2.41
N PHE A 125 10.03 11.04 -3.50
CA PHE A 125 9.36 11.43 -4.74
C PHE A 125 9.30 10.26 -5.73
N ARG A 126 8.21 10.17 -6.49
CA ARG A 126 7.98 9.11 -7.48
C ARG A 126 7.54 9.73 -8.80
N SER A 127 7.93 9.12 -9.91
CA SER A 127 7.30 9.39 -11.20
C SER A 127 5.91 8.73 -11.28
N PHE A 128 5.15 9.06 -12.31
CA PHE A 128 3.86 8.41 -12.58
C PHE A 128 4.04 6.92 -12.89
N GLU A 129 5.00 6.62 -13.76
CA GLU A 129 5.34 5.28 -14.27
C GLU A 129 5.81 4.34 -13.16
N SER A 130 6.48 4.88 -12.13
CA SER A 130 6.92 4.13 -10.94
C SER A 130 5.82 3.25 -10.33
N TRP A 131 4.57 3.74 -10.33
CA TRP A 131 3.41 2.97 -9.89
C TRP A 131 2.58 2.47 -11.06
N HIS A 132 2.22 3.36 -11.99
CA HIS A 132 1.30 3.03 -13.08
C HIS A 132 1.76 1.81 -13.90
N ASP A 133 3.05 1.71 -14.23
CA ASP A 133 3.57 0.58 -15.00
C ASP A 133 3.58 -0.73 -14.20
N PHE A 134 3.62 -0.64 -12.86
CA PHE A 134 3.56 -1.81 -11.99
C PHE A 134 2.13 -2.35 -11.82
N PHE A 135 1.11 -1.51 -12.02
CA PHE A 135 -0.30 -1.83 -11.73
C PHE A 135 -0.75 -3.12 -12.40
N LYS A 136 -0.46 -3.30 -13.69
CA LYS A 136 -0.84 -4.52 -14.42
C LYS A 136 -0.27 -5.79 -13.76
N LEU A 137 1.00 -5.73 -13.34
CA LEU A 137 1.67 -6.85 -12.71
C LEU A 137 1.11 -7.11 -11.31
N GLN A 138 1.05 -6.10 -10.45
CA GLN A 138 0.55 -6.27 -9.10
C GLN A 138 -0.92 -6.71 -9.07
N ASN A 139 -1.77 -6.16 -9.95
CA ASN A 139 -3.19 -6.43 -9.96
C ASN A 139 -3.48 -7.86 -10.42
N LYS A 140 -2.65 -8.41 -11.32
CA LYS A 140 -2.68 -9.83 -11.65
C LYS A 140 -2.40 -10.72 -10.42
N ILE A 141 -1.42 -10.35 -9.59
CA ILE A 141 -1.08 -11.09 -8.37
C ILE A 141 -2.18 -10.91 -7.32
N PHE A 142 -2.62 -9.68 -7.08
CA PHE A 142 -3.60 -9.30 -6.07
C PHE A 142 -5.06 -9.57 -6.46
N LYS A 143 -5.31 -10.01 -7.70
CA LYS A 143 -6.64 -10.28 -8.27
C LYS A 143 -7.56 -9.05 -8.25
N MET A 144 -6.97 -7.89 -8.51
CA MET A 144 -7.68 -6.61 -8.64
C MET A 144 -7.80 -6.28 -10.14
N GLY A 145 -8.83 -5.52 -10.53
CA GLY A 145 -9.02 -5.13 -11.92
C GLY A 145 -10.36 -4.47 -12.19
N GLU A 146 -10.73 -4.46 -13.46
CA GLU A 146 -12.05 -4.01 -13.91
C GLU A 146 -13.13 -4.93 -13.31
N GLY A 147 -14.14 -4.34 -12.67
CA GLY A 147 -15.23 -5.09 -12.01
C GLY A 147 -14.89 -5.65 -10.63
N SER A 148 -13.66 -5.53 -10.13
CA SER A 148 -13.38 -5.83 -8.72
C SER A 148 -13.79 -4.66 -7.83
N ILE A 149 -14.46 -4.96 -6.73
CA ILE A 149 -14.79 -4.00 -5.67
C ILE A 149 -13.86 -4.29 -4.50
N THR A 150 -12.96 -3.36 -4.18
CA THR A 150 -11.94 -3.54 -3.15
C THR A 150 -12.24 -2.69 -1.93
N PHE A 151 -12.49 -3.36 -0.80
CA PHE A 151 -12.61 -2.69 0.50
C PHE A 151 -11.23 -2.36 1.07
N MET A 152 -11.03 -1.12 1.54
CA MET A 152 -9.76 -0.66 2.10
C MET A 152 -9.96 0.25 3.30
N GLN A 153 -9.03 0.17 4.26
CA GLN A 153 -9.01 1.08 5.41
C GLN A 153 -7.58 1.44 5.84
N GLY A 154 -7.30 2.73 5.94
CA GLY A 154 -6.04 3.27 6.44
C GLY A 154 -5.70 4.63 5.85
N SER A 155 -4.72 5.31 6.45
CA SER A 155 -4.28 6.64 6.00
C SER A 155 -3.66 6.58 4.60
N LEU A 156 -4.07 7.47 3.70
CA LEU A 156 -3.46 7.60 2.38
C LEU A 156 -2.07 8.26 2.41
N ALA A 157 -1.63 8.80 3.56
CA ALA A 157 -0.23 9.19 3.74
C ALA A 157 0.71 7.98 3.73
N PHE A 158 0.19 6.77 4.00
CA PHE A 158 0.95 5.53 3.88
C PHE A 158 0.98 5.05 2.42
N THR A 159 2.18 4.98 1.86
CA THR A 159 2.44 4.64 0.45
C THR A 159 1.75 3.36 -0.03
N GLY A 160 1.66 2.30 0.80
CA GLY A 160 1.01 1.06 0.42
C GLY A 160 -0.51 1.20 0.26
N ASN A 161 -1.14 2.04 1.09
CA ASN A 161 -2.58 2.32 0.97
C ASN A 161 -2.82 3.12 -0.31
N LEU A 162 -2.12 4.25 -0.49
CA LEU A 162 -2.33 5.10 -1.65
C LEU A 162 -2.07 4.36 -2.97
N ASN A 163 -1.02 3.54 -3.04
CA ASN A 163 -0.75 2.71 -4.22
C ASN A 163 -1.95 1.82 -4.59
N LEU A 164 -2.53 1.09 -3.63
CA LEU A 164 -3.64 0.17 -3.90
C LEU A 164 -4.94 0.89 -4.26
N TYR A 165 -5.21 2.07 -3.68
CA TYR A 165 -6.32 2.92 -4.11
C TYR A 165 -6.14 3.34 -5.58
N MET A 166 -4.96 3.84 -5.93
CA MET A 166 -4.68 4.27 -7.30
C MET A 166 -4.68 3.08 -8.27
N ALA A 167 -4.17 1.92 -7.86
CA ALA A 167 -4.15 0.71 -8.67
C ALA A 167 -5.55 0.20 -8.99
N GLN A 168 -6.46 0.24 -8.02
CA GLN A 168 -7.85 -0.16 -8.20
C GLN A 168 -8.60 0.78 -9.14
N LEU A 169 -8.50 2.09 -8.89
CA LEU A 169 -9.18 3.12 -9.69
C LEU A 169 -8.64 3.18 -11.12
N ALA A 170 -7.31 3.15 -11.29
CA ALA A 170 -6.68 3.16 -12.62
C ALA A 170 -6.96 1.88 -13.44
N SER A 171 -7.43 0.81 -12.78
CA SER A 171 -7.85 -0.43 -13.44
C SER A 171 -9.37 -0.53 -13.65
N GLY A 172 -10.12 0.54 -13.38
CA GLY A 172 -11.55 0.61 -13.67
C GLY A 172 -12.45 -0.12 -12.68
N GLY A 173 -11.94 -0.52 -11.51
CA GLY A 173 -12.78 -1.08 -10.46
C GLY A 173 -12.99 -0.09 -9.30
N SER A 174 -13.91 -0.47 -8.41
CA SER A 174 -14.42 0.42 -7.37
C SER A 174 -13.67 0.25 -6.05
N VAL A 175 -13.57 1.34 -5.30
CA VAL A 175 -13.00 1.37 -3.96
C VAL A 175 -14.11 1.60 -2.93
N VAL A 176 -14.17 0.73 -1.93
CA VAL A 176 -15.02 0.92 -0.74
C VAL A 176 -14.11 1.28 0.42
N ALA A 177 -14.20 2.50 0.93
CA ALA A 177 -13.24 3.07 1.88
C ALA A 177 -13.91 3.48 3.19
N ALA A 178 -13.37 3.01 4.30
CA ALA A 178 -13.76 3.49 5.63
C ALA A 178 -12.75 4.52 6.15
N ASP A 179 -13.21 5.68 6.62
CA ASP A 179 -12.36 6.64 7.33
C ASP A 179 -12.07 6.11 8.74
N SER A 180 -13.08 5.51 9.38
CA SER A 180 -13.04 5.11 10.78
C SER A 180 -12.43 3.72 10.99
N PHE A 181 -11.78 3.53 12.15
CA PHE A 181 -11.38 2.21 12.63
C PHE A 181 -12.56 1.54 13.36
N ASP A 182 -13.49 0.95 12.60
CA ASP A 182 -14.60 0.16 13.13
C ASP A 182 -14.80 -1.13 12.31
N PRO A 183 -14.29 -2.29 12.79
CA PRO A 183 -14.46 -3.57 12.11
C PRO A 183 -15.91 -3.99 11.84
N ARG A 184 -16.89 -3.51 12.64
CA ARG A 184 -18.31 -3.79 12.38
C ARG A 184 -18.81 -2.99 11.18
N LEU A 185 -18.42 -1.72 11.11
CA LEU A 185 -18.69 -0.89 9.95
C LEU A 185 -18.05 -1.48 8.69
N TRP A 186 -16.79 -1.93 8.78
CA TRP A 186 -16.11 -2.57 7.66
C TRP A 186 -16.88 -3.78 7.13
N LYS A 187 -17.34 -4.68 8.02
CA LYS A 187 -18.18 -5.82 7.63
C LYS A 187 -19.44 -5.36 6.91
N ARG A 188 -20.17 -4.38 7.46
CA ARG A 188 -21.39 -3.84 6.84
C ARG A 188 -21.14 -3.28 5.45
N MET A 189 -20.08 -2.49 5.27
CA MET A 189 -19.72 -1.93 3.96
C MET A 189 -19.31 -3.01 2.97
N ILE A 190 -18.48 -3.98 3.39
CA ILE A 190 -18.09 -5.13 2.58
C ILE A 190 -19.32 -5.91 2.08
N GLU A 191 -20.29 -6.17 2.94
CA GLU A 191 -21.49 -6.94 2.61
C GLU A 191 -22.47 -6.13 1.75
N ALA A 192 -22.68 -4.85 2.07
CA ALA A 192 -23.58 -3.96 1.33
C ALA A 192 -23.10 -3.71 -0.10
N GLU A 193 -21.82 -3.39 -0.27
CA GLU A 193 -21.21 -3.11 -1.58
C GLU A 193 -20.72 -4.37 -2.29
N GLN A 194 -20.96 -5.55 -1.70
CA GLN A 194 -20.58 -6.83 -2.30
C GLN A 194 -19.09 -6.91 -2.69
N ALA A 195 -18.20 -6.42 -1.81
CA ALA A 195 -16.77 -6.38 -2.08
C ALA A 195 -16.21 -7.77 -2.42
N THR A 196 -15.37 -7.81 -3.46
CA THR A 196 -14.69 -9.02 -3.96
C THR A 196 -13.26 -9.14 -3.45
N CYS A 197 -12.67 -8.01 -3.07
CA CYS A 197 -11.30 -7.93 -2.58
C CYS A 197 -11.25 -7.09 -1.30
N VAL A 198 -10.27 -7.37 -0.45
CA VAL A 198 -10.02 -6.60 0.77
C VAL A 198 -8.53 -6.33 0.91
N TYR A 199 -8.16 -5.07 1.14
CA TYR A 199 -6.82 -4.72 1.60
C TYR A 199 -6.86 -4.10 2.99
N LEU A 200 -6.15 -4.76 3.90
CA LEU A 200 -5.99 -4.36 5.29
C LEU A 200 -4.64 -4.90 5.80
N ILE A 201 -3.93 -4.13 6.62
CA ILE A 201 -2.74 -4.65 7.32
C ILE A 201 -3.12 -5.79 8.29
N PRO A 202 -2.21 -6.72 8.66
CA PRO A 202 -2.55 -7.92 9.41
C PRO A 202 -3.33 -7.70 10.71
N VAL A 203 -3.00 -6.65 11.50
CA VAL A 203 -3.77 -6.35 12.71
C VAL A 203 -5.23 -6.00 12.43
N LYS A 204 -5.51 -5.30 11.32
CA LYS A 204 -6.87 -4.94 10.90
C LYS A 204 -7.61 -6.14 10.32
N LEU A 205 -6.92 -6.97 9.54
CA LEU A 205 -7.47 -8.24 9.07
C LEU A 205 -7.94 -9.10 10.24
N ARG A 206 -7.13 -9.25 11.28
CA ARG A 206 -7.51 -9.99 12.50
C ARG A 206 -8.75 -9.39 13.17
N ALA A 207 -8.88 -8.06 13.18
CA ALA A 207 -10.04 -7.39 13.74
C ALA A 207 -11.31 -7.68 12.92
N LEU A 208 -11.24 -7.61 11.59
CA LEU A 208 -12.35 -7.96 10.69
C LEU A 208 -12.75 -9.43 10.86
N ARG A 209 -11.78 -10.35 10.83
CA ARG A 209 -12.01 -11.80 10.99
C ARG A 209 -12.76 -12.12 12.28
N ARG A 210 -12.41 -11.47 13.39
CA ARG A 210 -13.08 -11.64 14.68
C ARG A 210 -14.55 -11.24 14.66
N ILE A 211 -14.95 -10.28 13.82
CA ILE A 211 -16.37 -9.92 13.67
C ILE A 211 -17.11 -11.08 13.00
N TYR A 212 -16.61 -11.57 11.87
CA TYR A 212 -17.18 -12.72 11.17
C TYR A 212 -17.23 -13.98 12.06
N GLU A 213 -16.16 -14.28 12.81
CA GLU A 213 -16.11 -15.42 13.75
C GLU A 213 -17.17 -15.30 14.85
N ARG A 214 -17.33 -14.12 15.47
CA ARG A 214 -18.32 -13.89 16.53
C ARG A 214 -19.75 -14.05 16.05
N GLU A 215 -20.01 -13.62 14.81
CA GLU A 215 -21.33 -13.72 14.17
C GLU A 215 -21.56 -15.09 13.51
N GLN A 216 -20.56 -15.99 13.53
CA GLN A 216 -20.57 -17.26 12.78
C GLN A 216 -20.90 -17.05 11.29
N ALA A 217 -20.53 -15.89 10.76
CA ALA A 217 -20.81 -15.48 9.39
C ALA A 217 -19.71 -15.98 8.45
N VAL A 218 -20.12 -16.34 7.23
CA VAL A 218 -19.23 -16.78 6.16
C VAL A 218 -19.49 -15.93 4.93
N ASN A 219 -18.44 -15.41 4.30
CA ASN A 219 -18.52 -14.61 3.08
C ASN A 219 -17.78 -15.32 1.94
N TYR A 220 -18.56 -15.78 0.95
CA TYR A 220 -18.08 -16.50 -0.23
C TYR A 220 -17.71 -15.59 -1.41
N ARG A 221 -17.98 -14.28 -1.30
CA ARG A 221 -17.78 -13.33 -2.40
C ARG A 221 -16.36 -12.79 -2.45
N ILE A 222 -15.72 -12.68 -1.29
CA ILE A 222 -14.32 -12.24 -1.23
C ILE A 222 -13.44 -13.35 -1.80
N ILE A 223 -12.73 -13.03 -2.88
CA ILE A 223 -11.79 -13.94 -3.57
C ILE A 223 -10.33 -13.60 -3.27
N SER A 224 -10.05 -12.40 -2.75
CA SER A 224 -8.70 -11.92 -2.49
C SER A 224 -8.59 -11.08 -1.22
N PHE A 225 -7.62 -11.41 -0.38
CA PHE A 225 -7.11 -10.53 0.66
C PHE A 225 -5.68 -10.12 0.31
N VAL A 226 -5.41 -8.81 0.27
CA VAL A 226 -4.06 -8.27 0.15
C VAL A 226 -3.65 -7.71 1.51
N SER A 227 -2.41 -7.97 1.91
CA SER A 227 -1.88 -7.53 3.20
C SER A 227 -0.39 -7.28 3.11
N GLY A 228 0.14 -6.47 4.03
CA GLY A 228 1.57 -6.21 4.12
C GLY A 228 1.92 -5.37 5.35
N SER A 229 3.20 -4.99 5.44
CA SER A 229 3.76 -4.11 6.49
C SER A 229 3.79 -4.68 7.91
N GLN A 230 3.26 -5.88 8.14
CA GLN A 230 3.41 -6.64 9.38
C GLN A 230 3.48 -8.14 9.04
N SER A 231 4.05 -8.93 9.93
CA SER A 231 4.12 -10.38 9.71
C SER A 231 2.76 -11.07 9.98
N MET A 232 2.54 -12.15 9.25
CA MET A 232 1.40 -13.06 9.40
C MET A 232 1.87 -14.49 9.12
N GLY A 233 1.35 -15.47 9.87
CA GLY A 233 1.77 -16.89 9.77
C GLY A 233 0.67 -17.80 9.23
N GLY A 234 1.05 -19.03 8.90
CA GLY A 234 0.18 -20.06 8.31
C GLY A 234 -1.08 -20.35 9.14
N ALA A 235 -0.96 -20.50 10.46
CA ALA A 235 -2.13 -20.67 11.33
C ALA A 235 -3.16 -19.53 11.19
N GLU A 236 -2.73 -18.27 11.02
CA GLU A 236 -3.66 -17.17 10.81
C GLU A 236 -4.36 -17.28 9.46
N ALA A 237 -3.64 -17.63 8.38
CA ALA A 237 -4.19 -17.82 7.04
C ALA A 237 -5.25 -18.94 7.01
N VAL A 238 -5.03 -20.04 7.71
CA VAL A 238 -6.01 -21.13 7.85
C VAL A 238 -7.29 -20.66 8.55
N GLN A 239 -7.20 -19.80 9.57
CA GLN A 239 -8.40 -19.25 10.21
C GLN A 239 -9.19 -18.34 9.26
N PHE A 240 -8.53 -17.58 8.38
CA PHE A 240 -9.23 -16.75 7.39
C PHE A 240 -10.10 -17.60 6.47
N LYS A 241 -9.62 -18.77 6.04
CA LYS A 241 -10.39 -19.68 5.18
C LYS A 241 -11.72 -20.15 5.80
N LYS A 242 -11.88 -20.13 7.13
CA LYS A 242 -13.15 -20.51 7.78
C LYS A 242 -14.26 -19.47 7.55
N ALA A 243 -13.92 -18.19 7.63
CA ALA A 243 -14.86 -17.09 7.40
C ALA A 243 -14.94 -16.69 5.91
N PHE A 244 -13.88 -16.96 5.14
CA PHE A 244 -13.75 -16.58 3.73
C PHE A 244 -13.23 -17.76 2.89
N PRO A 245 -14.07 -18.76 2.58
CA PRO A 245 -13.63 -20.01 1.97
C PRO A 245 -13.03 -19.84 0.58
N GLU A 246 -13.57 -18.92 -0.23
CA GLU A 246 -13.10 -18.66 -1.60
C GLU A 246 -11.86 -17.76 -1.65
N ALA A 247 -11.54 -17.07 -0.55
CA ALA A 247 -10.50 -16.07 -0.56
C ALA A 247 -9.09 -16.68 -0.57
N GLU A 248 -8.20 -16.11 -1.37
CA GLU A 248 -6.75 -16.30 -1.24
C GLU A 248 -6.15 -15.08 -0.55
N ILE A 249 -5.36 -15.28 0.50
CA ILE A 249 -4.58 -14.20 1.10
C ILE A 249 -3.21 -14.10 0.45
N THR A 250 -2.78 -12.88 0.16
CA THR A 250 -1.46 -12.54 -0.35
C THR A 250 -0.82 -11.55 0.58
N LEU A 251 0.29 -11.95 1.21
CA LEU A 251 1.09 -11.05 2.02
C LEU A 251 2.28 -10.58 1.18
N TYR A 252 2.42 -9.28 1.01
CA TYR A 252 3.58 -8.68 0.37
C TYR A 252 4.57 -8.14 1.40
N TYR A 253 5.83 -8.13 1.00
CA TYR A 253 6.90 -7.37 1.62
C TYR A 253 7.41 -6.33 0.60
N GLY A 254 7.69 -5.14 1.09
CA GLY A 254 8.08 -4.00 0.27
C GLY A 254 8.61 -2.86 1.12
N ALA A 255 9.20 -1.89 0.43
CA ALA A 255 9.78 -0.69 1.03
C ALA A 255 9.20 0.57 0.39
N SER A 256 9.07 1.64 1.16
CA SER A 256 8.54 2.92 0.67
C SER A 256 9.36 3.49 -0.48
N GLU A 257 10.63 3.09 -0.57
CA GLU A 257 11.60 3.44 -1.59
C GLU A 257 11.47 2.57 -2.87
N LEU A 258 11.02 1.32 -2.75
CA LEU A 258 11.17 0.31 -3.81
C LEU A 258 9.86 -0.28 -4.34
N ASN A 259 8.72 0.09 -3.75
CA ASN A 259 7.43 -0.53 -4.03
C ASN A 259 7.39 -1.98 -3.49
N TYR A 260 6.71 -2.90 -4.18
CA TYR A 260 6.62 -4.31 -3.78
C TYR A 260 7.88 -5.09 -4.17
N ILE A 261 8.41 -5.89 -3.24
CA ILE A 261 9.68 -6.63 -3.41
C ILE A 261 9.40 -8.13 -3.49
N THR A 262 8.75 -8.71 -2.48
CA THR A 262 8.36 -10.12 -2.46
C THR A 262 6.90 -10.30 -2.06
N TYR A 263 6.34 -11.48 -2.35
CA TYR A 263 5.02 -11.88 -1.86
C TYR A 263 4.95 -13.38 -1.55
N ILE A 264 3.99 -13.73 -0.72
CA ILE A 264 3.64 -15.11 -0.37
C ILE A 264 2.12 -15.31 -0.36
N ARG A 265 1.66 -16.43 -0.92
CA ARG A 265 0.25 -16.83 -0.81
C ARG A 265 -0.01 -17.51 0.52
N GLY A 266 -1.24 -17.40 1.02
CA GLY A 266 -1.66 -18.04 2.26
C GLY A 266 -1.45 -19.55 2.28
N SER A 267 -1.54 -20.21 1.13
CA SER A 267 -1.26 -21.64 0.97
C SER A 267 0.23 -22.01 1.11
N GLU A 268 1.12 -21.04 0.95
CA GLU A 268 2.58 -21.20 1.07
C GLU A 268 3.10 -20.76 2.45
N MET A 269 2.29 -20.05 3.24
CA MET A 269 2.67 -19.53 4.55
C MET A 269 2.97 -20.66 5.54
N LYS A 270 4.12 -20.55 6.21
CA LYS A 270 4.55 -21.45 7.29
C LYS A 270 4.32 -20.81 8.66
N GLU A 271 4.61 -21.53 9.74
CA GLU A 271 4.61 -20.95 11.10
C GLU A 271 5.74 -19.94 11.31
N ASP A 272 6.81 -20.08 10.53
CA ASP A 272 7.88 -19.09 10.49
C ASP A 272 7.40 -17.82 9.77
N THR A 273 7.28 -16.74 10.55
CA THR A 273 6.73 -15.47 10.09
C THR A 273 7.79 -14.53 9.52
N THR A 274 9.05 -14.95 9.47
CA THR A 274 10.12 -14.25 8.72
C THR A 274 10.05 -14.57 7.24
N LEU A 275 9.41 -15.67 6.83
CA LEU A 275 9.21 -16.02 5.42
C LEU A 275 8.38 -14.93 4.71
N VAL A 276 9.02 -14.20 3.80
CA VAL A 276 8.40 -13.14 2.98
C VAL A 276 8.16 -13.57 1.54
N GLY A 277 8.46 -14.83 1.21
CA GLY A 277 8.05 -15.49 -0.03
C GLY A 277 9.01 -15.29 -1.19
N ARG A 278 8.46 -15.09 -2.38
CA ARG A 278 9.22 -15.00 -3.63
C ARG A 278 9.22 -13.58 -4.18
N ALA A 279 10.23 -13.22 -4.96
CA ALA A 279 10.27 -11.93 -5.65
C ALA A 279 9.01 -11.71 -6.51
N PHE A 280 8.55 -10.46 -6.58
CA PHE A 280 7.62 -10.07 -7.62
C PHE A 280 8.28 -10.28 -9.00
N PRO A 281 7.53 -10.70 -10.03
CA PRO A 281 8.05 -10.70 -11.39
C PRO A 281 8.60 -9.31 -11.76
N GLU A 282 9.62 -9.23 -12.61
CA GLU A 282 10.27 -7.96 -13.01
C GLU A 282 10.98 -7.20 -11.87
N VAL A 283 11.10 -7.81 -10.69
CA VAL A 283 11.92 -7.31 -9.57
C VAL A 283 13.00 -8.35 -9.29
N ASP A 284 14.27 -7.99 -9.50
CA ASP A 284 15.37 -8.88 -9.13
C ASP A 284 15.68 -8.67 -7.65
N VAL A 285 15.72 -9.75 -6.89
CA VAL A 285 16.02 -9.74 -5.45
C VAL A 285 17.09 -10.78 -5.18
N TRP A 286 18.12 -10.42 -4.44
CA TRP A 286 19.11 -11.38 -3.93
C TRP A 286 19.57 -10.99 -2.53
N ILE A 287 20.21 -11.94 -1.86
CA ILE A 287 20.85 -11.70 -0.57
C ILE A 287 22.36 -11.63 -0.80
N GLU A 288 22.97 -10.53 -0.37
CA GLU A 288 24.43 -10.36 -0.37
C GLU A 288 24.86 -9.71 0.94
N ASN A 289 25.84 -10.31 1.61
CA ASN A 289 26.32 -9.92 2.94
C ASN A 289 25.19 -9.83 3.99
N ASP A 290 24.26 -10.79 4.00
CA ASP A 290 23.05 -10.83 4.85
C ASP A 290 21.99 -9.75 4.54
N HIS A 291 22.15 -8.93 3.49
CA HIS A 291 21.20 -7.84 3.18
C HIS A 291 20.35 -8.16 1.96
N PHE A 292 19.13 -7.62 1.94
CA PHE A 292 18.34 -7.56 0.72
C PHE A 292 18.93 -6.56 -0.26
N HIS A 293 19.25 -7.05 -1.45
CA HIS A 293 19.55 -6.23 -2.62
C HIS A 293 18.39 -6.36 -3.59
N VAL A 294 17.97 -5.22 -4.13
CA VAL A 294 16.79 -5.15 -4.98
C VAL A 294 17.09 -4.30 -6.19
N LYS A 295 16.87 -4.89 -7.37
CA LYS A 295 16.90 -4.18 -8.63
C LYS A 295 15.50 -4.01 -9.18
N THR A 296 15.05 -2.76 -9.31
CA THR A 296 13.69 -2.45 -9.76
C THR A 296 13.60 -1.08 -10.41
N ARG A 297 12.80 -0.96 -11.47
CA ARG A 297 12.45 0.33 -12.10
C ARG A 297 11.26 1.02 -11.43
N TYR A 298 10.64 0.37 -10.44
CA TYR A 298 9.41 0.81 -9.77
C TYR A 298 9.70 1.58 -8.46
N GLY A 299 10.95 1.96 -8.24
CA GLY A 299 11.41 2.71 -7.07
C GLY A 299 11.08 4.20 -7.12
N ILE A 300 11.52 4.91 -6.09
CA ILE A 300 11.50 6.36 -5.99
C ILE A 300 12.54 6.99 -6.93
N LEU A 301 12.38 8.29 -7.21
CA LEU A 301 13.37 9.05 -7.95
C LEU A 301 14.69 9.15 -7.18
N GLY A 302 15.80 9.02 -7.88
CA GLY A 302 17.15 9.21 -7.32
C GLY A 302 17.76 8.01 -6.61
N ILE A 303 17.03 6.91 -6.39
CA ILE A 303 17.59 5.69 -5.75
C ILE A 303 18.43 4.84 -6.72
N GLY A 304 18.31 5.08 -8.03
CA GLY A 304 18.91 4.23 -9.05
C GLY A 304 18.11 2.95 -9.27
N ASN A 305 18.61 2.06 -10.12
CA ASN A 305 17.96 0.79 -10.40
C ASN A 305 18.39 -0.33 -9.46
N ASP A 306 19.44 -0.14 -8.67
CA ASP A 306 20.05 -1.13 -7.78
C ASP A 306 20.17 -0.53 -6.38
N ALA A 307 19.50 -1.15 -5.40
CA ALA A 307 19.38 -0.62 -4.06
C ALA A 307 19.64 -1.71 -3.02
N VAL A 308 20.50 -1.38 -2.06
CA VAL A 308 20.63 -2.12 -0.81
C VAL A 308 19.67 -1.49 0.19
N ILE A 309 18.75 -2.30 0.73
CA ILE A 309 17.91 -1.85 1.84
C ILE A 309 18.52 -2.32 3.16
N GLY A 310 18.35 -1.51 4.22
CA GLY A 310 18.83 -1.84 5.57
C GLY A 310 18.05 -2.98 6.26
N ASP A 311 17.45 -3.85 5.46
CA ASP A 311 16.69 -5.02 5.87
C ASP A 311 17.57 -6.25 5.63
N CYS A 312 17.80 -7.05 6.67
CA CYS A 312 18.58 -8.28 6.61
C CYS A 312 17.71 -9.49 6.29
N GLY A 313 18.30 -10.50 5.66
CA GLY A 313 17.59 -11.73 5.33
C GLY A 313 18.47 -12.87 4.83
N HIS A 314 17.81 -13.97 4.52
CA HIS A 314 18.42 -15.14 3.90
C HIS A 314 17.44 -15.82 2.91
N THR A 315 17.94 -16.81 2.17
CA THR A 315 17.14 -17.64 1.26
C THR A 315 17.17 -19.11 1.66
N ASP A 316 16.10 -19.84 1.38
CA ASP A 316 16.10 -21.31 1.45
C ASP A 316 16.50 -21.96 0.12
N ALA A 317 16.58 -23.29 0.11
CA ALA A 317 16.95 -24.07 -1.09
C ALA A 317 15.96 -23.93 -2.25
N GLU A 318 14.73 -23.47 -1.99
CA GLU A 318 13.68 -23.23 -3.00
C GLU A 318 13.70 -21.78 -3.50
N GLY A 319 14.65 -20.97 -3.03
CA GLY A 319 14.78 -19.56 -3.39
C GLY A 319 13.75 -18.66 -2.72
N LEU A 320 13.11 -19.10 -1.63
CA LEU A 320 12.22 -18.24 -0.85
C LEU A 320 13.03 -17.36 0.10
N PHE A 321 12.60 -16.09 0.21
CA PHE A 321 13.25 -15.07 1.03
C PHE A 321 12.66 -15.01 2.43
N TYR A 322 13.54 -14.77 3.40
CA TYR A 322 13.25 -14.63 4.82
C TYR A 322 13.78 -13.29 5.31
N PHE A 323 12.95 -12.51 6.00
CA PHE A 323 13.29 -11.22 6.61
C PHE A 323 13.66 -11.40 8.09
N ASP A 324 14.92 -11.12 8.42
CA ASP A 324 15.51 -11.36 9.74
C ASP A 324 15.50 -10.12 10.66
N GLY A 325 15.19 -8.94 10.11
CA GLY A 325 15.13 -7.68 10.84
C GLY A 325 15.81 -6.54 10.09
N ARG A 326 15.87 -5.36 10.71
CA ARG A 326 16.63 -4.21 10.20
C ARG A 326 17.96 -4.07 10.89
N ASP A 327 18.95 -3.50 10.21
CA ASP A 327 20.28 -3.22 10.77
C ASP A 327 20.23 -2.44 12.08
N ASP A 328 19.34 -1.45 12.16
CA ASP A 328 19.17 -0.60 13.35
C ASP A 328 18.36 -1.28 14.48
N ASP A 329 17.78 -2.46 14.21
CA ASP A 329 16.94 -3.24 15.13
C ASP A 329 17.50 -4.62 15.50
N ILE A 330 18.66 -5.03 14.95
CA ILE A 330 19.28 -6.33 15.23
C ILE A 330 20.29 -6.22 16.38
N CYS A 331 19.98 -6.92 17.48
CA CYS A 331 20.88 -7.09 18.61
C CYS A 331 21.56 -8.47 18.55
N ASN A 332 22.86 -8.54 18.85
CA ASN A 332 23.56 -9.82 19.02
C ASN A 332 23.42 -10.31 20.47
N ILE A 333 22.75 -11.44 20.68
CA ILE A 333 22.61 -12.08 21.99
C ILE A 333 23.26 -13.46 21.92
N ASN A 334 24.40 -13.64 22.62
CA ASN A 334 25.15 -14.90 22.69
C ASN A 334 25.54 -15.49 21.32
N GLY A 335 25.97 -14.64 20.38
CA GLY A 335 26.40 -15.06 19.04
C GLY A 335 25.26 -15.29 18.05
N ARG A 336 24.02 -14.95 18.41
CA ARG A 336 22.85 -15.01 17.54
C ARG A 336 22.31 -13.60 17.29
N LYS A 337 22.14 -13.23 16.02
CA LYS A 337 21.46 -11.99 15.61
C LYS A 337 19.96 -12.12 15.90
N VAL A 338 19.38 -11.18 16.64
CA VAL A 338 17.97 -11.17 17.05
C VAL A 338 17.39 -9.78 16.83
N SER A 339 16.34 -9.68 16.00
CA SER A 339 15.58 -8.43 15.86
C SER A 339 14.67 -8.18 17.07
N SER A 340 14.59 -6.92 17.50
CA SER A 340 13.64 -6.42 18.50
C SER A 340 12.18 -6.82 18.20
N SER A 341 11.80 -6.89 16.92
CA SER A 341 10.46 -7.29 16.45
C SER A 341 10.16 -8.79 16.55
N GLY A 342 11.17 -9.66 16.42
CA GLY A 342 11.06 -11.12 16.53
C GLY A 342 11.13 -11.66 17.98
N SER A 343 11.57 -10.83 18.92
CA SER A 343 11.83 -11.22 20.32
C SER A 343 10.57 -11.61 21.12
N LYS A 344 9.37 -11.15 20.73
CA LYS A 344 8.12 -11.47 21.45
C LYS A 344 7.74 -12.95 21.40
N LYS A 345 8.14 -13.72 20.38
CA LYS A 345 7.87 -15.17 20.30
C LYS A 345 8.92 -16.02 21.05
N ARG A 346 10.16 -15.56 21.22
CA ARG A 346 11.22 -16.35 21.90
C ARG A 346 11.29 -16.15 23.42
N CYS A 347 10.73 -15.06 23.96
CA CYS A 347 10.67 -14.85 25.42
C CYS A 347 9.79 -15.88 26.17
N GLY A 348 8.87 -16.56 25.49
CA GLY A 348 8.03 -17.61 26.09
C GLY A 348 8.83 -18.83 26.56
N HIS A 349 9.79 -19.30 25.75
CA HIS A 349 10.64 -20.45 26.11
C HIS A 349 11.78 -20.08 27.08
N PHE A 350 12.18 -18.81 27.17
CA PHE A 350 13.23 -18.39 28.10
C PHE A 350 12.77 -18.44 29.58
N ARG A 351 11.47 -18.19 29.85
CA ARG A 351 10.89 -18.26 31.21
C ARG A 351 10.67 -19.69 31.73
N GLU A 352 10.71 -20.70 30.86
CA GLU A 352 10.67 -22.12 31.27
C GLU A 352 12.06 -22.68 31.55
N TRP A 353 13.11 -22.17 30.89
CA TRP A 353 14.48 -22.60 31.11
C TRP A 353 15.06 -22.07 32.44
N GLN A 354 14.76 -20.81 32.81
CA GLN A 354 15.17 -20.23 34.10
C GLN A 354 14.50 -20.86 35.34
N ARG A 355 13.49 -21.73 35.16
CA ARG A 355 12.86 -22.48 36.27
C ARG A 355 13.44 -23.89 36.46
N ARG A 356 14.42 -24.29 35.64
CA ARG A 356 15.07 -25.62 35.68
C ARG A 356 16.59 -25.55 35.91
N GLN A 357 17.09 -24.43 36.39
CA GLN A 357 18.39 -24.24 37.03
C GLN A 357 18.11 -23.63 38.40
#